data_AF-A0A0G1WNN0-F1
#
_entry.id   AF-A0A0G1WNN0-F1
#
_cell.length_a   1.000
_cell.length_b   1.000
_cell.length_c   1.000
_cell.angle_alpha   90.00
_cell.angle_beta   90.00
_cell.angle_gamma   90.00
#
_symmetry.space_group_name_H-M   'P 1'
#
loop_
_entity.id
_entity.type
_entity.pdbx_description
1 polymer ?
#
loop_
_entity_poly.entity_id
_entity_poly.type
_entity_poly.pdbx_seq_one_letter_code
_entity_poly.pdbx_strand_id
1 'polypeptide(L)'
;MRIGIDISQIVHEGTGVGEYVRNLVRALLKKDHDNEYILFGASLRKLSKFAEYCKEVGVVNPRFRLVMVPIPPTILEFLWNRLHVVPIEWFIGPVDVFWSSDWIQPPLRRAKGVTTVHDVSFLRYPETFSKMMVDVQKRRLRWVKRECKAVLCDSEATKRDIMDYKDAKRREYYLKTSQGGRLLRRRVREYLFTRRFA
;
A
#
# COMPACT_ATOMS: atom_id res chain seq x y z
N MET A 1 1.27 -6.95 16.44
CA MET A 1 1.50 -5.55 15.97
C MET A 1 0.21 -4.99 15.43
N ARG A 2 0.08 -3.67 15.33
CA ARG A 2 -1.02 -2.99 14.65
C ARG A 2 -0.60 -2.63 13.22
N ILE A 3 -1.33 -3.16 12.24
CA ILE A 3 -1.02 -3.02 10.82
C ILE A 3 -2.18 -2.31 10.12
N GLY A 4 -1.94 -1.11 9.60
CA GLY A 4 -2.85 -0.40 8.73
C GLY A 4 -2.67 -0.82 7.27
N ILE A 5 -3.77 -1.02 6.54
CA ILE A 5 -3.78 -1.47 5.14
C ILE A 5 -4.73 -0.56 4.37
N ASP A 6 -4.22 0.13 3.34
CA ASP A 6 -5.05 0.80 2.35
C ASP A 6 -5.73 -0.24 1.45
N ILE A 7 -7.06 -0.28 1.50
CA ILE A 7 -7.92 -1.12 0.67
C ILE A 7 -8.74 -0.29 -0.32
N SER A 8 -8.44 0.99 -0.51
CA SER A 8 -9.24 1.90 -1.33
C SER A 8 -9.45 1.40 -2.76
N GLN A 9 -8.50 0.64 -3.31
CA GLN A 9 -8.48 0.12 -4.68
C GLN A 9 -9.50 -1.02 -4.90
N ILE A 10 -10.01 -1.65 -3.82
CA ILE A 10 -11.01 -2.73 -3.86
C ILE A 10 -12.29 -2.30 -4.58
N VAL A 11 -12.61 -1.00 -4.58
CA VAL A 11 -13.81 -0.45 -5.24
C VAL A 11 -13.72 -0.42 -6.78
N HIS A 12 -12.55 -0.71 -7.33
CA HIS A 12 -12.28 -0.82 -8.76
C HIS A 12 -12.27 -2.31 -9.17
N GLU A 13 -13.43 -2.94 -9.05
CA GLU A 13 -13.65 -4.34 -9.47
C GLU A 13 -13.27 -4.53 -10.94
N GLY A 14 -12.64 -5.67 -11.25
CA GLY A 14 -12.13 -5.99 -12.59
C GLY A 14 -10.77 -5.36 -12.94
N THR A 15 -10.18 -4.54 -12.06
CA THR A 15 -8.80 -4.05 -12.25
C THR A 15 -7.78 -4.99 -11.62
N GLY A 16 -6.60 -5.11 -12.24
CA GLY A 16 -5.51 -5.94 -11.70
C GLY A 16 -5.07 -5.50 -10.29
N VAL A 17 -5.00 -4.18 -10.05
CA VAL A 17 -4.65 -3.61 -8.74
C VAL A 17 -5.71 -3.95 -7.69
N GLY A 18 -6.99 -3.72 -7.99
CA GLY A 18 -8.09 -4.02 -7.06
C GLY A 18 -8.15 -5.50 -6.68
N GLU A 19 -8.01 -6.38 -7.68
CA GLU A 19 -8.02 -7.84 -7.48
C GLU A 19 -6.79 -8.32 -6.67
N TYR A 20 -5.62 -7.73 -6.94
CA TYR A 20 -4.42 -7.98 -6.16
C TYR A 20 -4.62 -7.63 -4.68
N VAL A 21 -5.13 -6.42 -4.38
CA VAL A 21 -5.37 -5.96 -3.01
C VAL A 21 -6.39 -6.88 -2.31
N ARG A 22 -7.52 -7.19 -2.98
CA ARG A 22 -8.56 -8.10 -2.45
C ARG A 22 -7.98 -9.45 -2.03
N ASN A 23 -7.22 -10.08 -2.92
CA ASN A 23 -6.68 -11.41 -2.69
C ASN A 23 -5.55 -11.42 -1.67
N LEU A 24 -4.66 -10.42 -1.70
CA LEU A 24 -3.57 -10.30 -0.74
C LEU A 24 -4.11 -10.15 0.69
N VAL A 25 -5.05 -9.22 0.90
CA VAL A 25 -5.61 -8.95 2.22
C VAL A 25 -6.41 -10.15 2.72
N ARG A 26 -7.22 -10.79 1.87
CA ARG A 26 -7.93 -12.03 2.22
C ARG A 26 -6.97 -13.15 2.65
N ALA A 27 -5.93 -13.39 1.86
CA ALA A 27 -4.94 -14.44 2.16
C ALA A 27 -4.11 -14.12 3.41
N LEU A 28 -3.83 -12.84 3.67
CA LEU A 28 -3.13 -12.37 4.86
C LEU A 28 -3.97 -12.61 6.10
N LEU A 29 -5.22 -12.11 6.12
CA LEU A 29 -6.15 -12.29 7.23
C LEU A 29 -6.47 -13.77 7.49
N LYS A 30 -6.55 -14.60 6.45
CA LYS A 30 -6.74 -16.06 6.59
C LYS A 30 -5.63 -16.75 7.34
N LYS A 31 -4.40 -16.30 7.14
CA LYS A 31 -3.24 -17.03 7.64
C LYS A 31 -2.67 -16.39 8.90
N ASP A 32 -2.91 -15.11 9.16
CA ASP A 32 -2.30 -14.36 10.26
C ASP A 32 -3.28 -14.03 11.38
N HIS A 33 -2.94 -14.51 12.58
CA HIS A 33 -3.75 -14.35 13.78
C HIS A 33 -3.00 -13.63 14.91
N ASP A 34 -1.73 -13.29 14.71
CA ASP A 34 -0.86 -12.68 15.73
C ASP A 34 -0.90 -11.14 15.71
N ASN A 35 -1.43 -10.54 14.63
CA ASN A 35 -1.49 -9.09 14.43
C ASN A 35 -2.92 -8.57 14.43
N GLU A 36 -3.05 -7.29 14.80
CA GLU A 36 -4.27 -6.52 14.70
C GLU A 36 -4.26 -5.73 13.38
N TYR A 37 -5.34 -5.82 12.62
CA TYR A 37 -5.44 -5.17 11.32
C TYR A 37 -6.41 -3.98 11.34
N ILE A 38 -6.05 -2.90 10.65
CA ILE A 38 -6.95 -1.78 10.39
C ILE A 38 -7.04 -1.60 8.87
N LEU A 39 -8.20 -1.92 8.31
CA LEU A 39 -8.48 -1.77 6.89
C LEU A 39 -9.02 -0.36 6.64
N PHE A 40 -8.28 0.43 5.89
CA PHE A 40 -8.62 1.80 5.52
C PHE A 40 -9.17 1.84 4.10
N GLY A 41 -10.40 2.32 3.93
CA GLY A 41 -11.01 2.48 2.61
C GLY A 41 -11.49 3.90 2.40
N ALA A 42 -10.98 4.59 1.39
CA ALA A 42 -11.45 5.91 1.00
C ALA A 42 -12.21 5.87 -0.33
N SER A 43 -13.45 6.33 -0.31
CA SER A 43 -14.26 6.52 -1.51
C SER A 43 -15.43 7.46 -1.22
N LEU A 44 -15.75 8.37 -2.14
CA LEU A 44 -16.93 9.22 -1.98
C LEU A 44 -18.25 8.45 -2.17
N ARG A 45 -18.29 7.50 -3.13
CA ARG A 45 -19.54 6.89 -3.60
C ARG A 45 -19.62 5.38 -3.43
N LYS A 46 -18.50 4.71 -3.12
CA LYS A 46 -18.42 3.24 -3.10
C LYS A 46 -18.10 2.67 -1.72
N LEU A 47 -18.56 3.33 -0.65
CA LEU A 47 -18.31 2.87 0.72
C LEU A 47 -18.92 1.49 1.02
N SER A 48 -20.09 1.18 0.45
CA SER A 48 -20.73 -0.12 0.61
C SER A 48 -19.84 -1.28 0.17
N LYS A 49 -19.01 -1.08 -0.85
CA LYS A 49 -18.06 -2.08 -1.34
C LYS A 49 -17.00 -2.47 -0.31
N PHE A 50 -16.55 -1.53 0.53
CA PHE A 50 -15.65 -1.86 1.64
C PHE A 50 -16.36 -2.68 2.71
N ALA A 51 -17.60 -2.35 3.04
CA ALA A 51 -18.40 -3.09 4.00
C ALA A 51 -18.71 -4.51 3.52
N GLU A 52 -19.08 -4.67 2.25
CA GLU A 52 -19.28 -5.98 1.59
C GLU A 52 -18.00 -6.83 1.65
N TYR A 53 -16.87 -6.27 1.24
CA TYR A 53 -15.58 -6.97 1.31
C TYR A 53 -15.20 -7.36 2.75
N CYS A 54 -15.41 -6.45 3.71
CA CYS A 54 -15.12 -6.73 5.12
C CYS A 54 -16.03 -7.81 5.70
N LYS A 55 -17.29 -7.90 5.28
CA LYS A 55 -18.16 -9.03 5.67
C LYS A 55 -17.60 -10.36 5.14
N GLU A 56 -17.12 -10.39 3.90
CA GLU A 56 -16.50 -11.58 3.31
C GLU A 56 -15.25 -12.03 4.08
N VAL A 57 -14.32 -11.11 4.36
CA VAL A 57 -13.07 -11.47 5.07
C VAL A 57 -13.28 -11.65 6.58
N GLY A 58 -14.31 -11.06 7.18
CA GLY A 58 -14.68 -11.21 8.58
C GLY A 58 -15.08 -12.63 8.97
N VAL A 59 -15.67 -13.38 8.02
CA VAL A 59 -15.93 -14.82 8.20
C VAL A 59 -14.63 -15.60 8.41
N VAL A 60 -13.54 -15.14 7.80
CA VAL A 60 -12.25 -15.81 7.83
C VAL A 60 -11.43 -15.41 9.06
N ASN A 61 -11.45 -14.12 9.42
CA ASN A 61 -10.76 -13.63 10.60
C ASN A 61 -11.43 -12.34 11.12
N PRO A 62 -11.98 -12.34 12.35
CA PRO A 62 -12.63 -11.16 12.92
C PRO A 62 -11.65 -10.12 13.50
N ARG A 63 -10.33 -10.39 13.54
CA ARG A 63 -9.32 -9.51 14.15
C ARG A 63 -8.90 -8.35 13.25
N PHE A 64 -9.88 -7.60 12.75
CA PHE A 64 -9.62 -6.33 12.09
C PHE A 64 -10.69 -5.28 12.41
N ARG A 65 -10.33 -4.01 12.23
CA ARG A 65 -11.26 -2.88 12.25
C ARG A 65 -11.33 -2.25 10.86
N LEU A 66 -12.52 -1.92 10.39
CA LEU A 66 -12.72 -1.13 9.18
C LEU A 66 -12.82 0.36 9.51
N VAL A 67 -12.07 1.19 8.79
CA VAL A 67 -12.17 2.65 8.78
C VAL A 67 -12.52 3.08 7.36
N MET A 68 -13.71 3.65 7.20
CA MET A 68 -14.21 4.16 5.91
C MET A 68 -14.22 5.68 5.93
N VAL A 69 -13.70 6.28 4.86
CA VAL A 69 -13.62 7.73 4.72
C VAL A 69 -14.33 8.17 3.43
N PRO A 70 -15.39 8.99 3.52
CA PRO A 70 -16.18 9.47 2.37
C PRO A 70 -15.45 10.57 1.55
N ILE A 71 -14.14 10.43 1.33
CA ILE A 71 -13.33 11.43 0.62
C ILE A 71 -12.94 10.89 -0.76
N PRO A 72 -13.08 11.70 -1.83
CA PRO A 72 -12.58 11.37 -3.16
C PRO A 72 -11.06 11.11 -3.18
N PRO A 73 -10.59 10.13 -3.98
CA PRO A 73 -9.16 9.90 -4.19
C PRO A 73 -8.39 11.12 -4.69
N THR A 74 -9.05 12.05 -5.39
CA THR A 74 -8.44 13.31 -5.88
C THR A 74 -8.11 14.28 -4.74
N ILE A 75 -8.97 14.38 -3.73
CA ILE A 75 -8.70 15.20 -2.53
C ILE A 75 -7.58 14.56 -1.72
N LEU A 76 -7.61 13.23 -1.56
CA LEU A 76 -6.53 12.52 -0.86
C LEU A 76 -5.20 12.63 -1.60
N GLU A 77 -5.19 12.53 -2.94
CA GLU A 77 -4.00 12.79 -3.75
C GLU A 77 -3.43 14.19 -3.48
N PHE A 78 -4.29 15.21 -3.42
CA PHE A 78 -3.87 16.57 -3.13
C PHE A 78 -3.27 16.71 -1.72
N LEU A 79 -3.94 16.17 -0.70
CA LEU A 79 -3.49 16.26 0.70
C LEU A 79 -2.24 15.41 0.99
N TRP A 80 -2.10 14.27 0.33
CA TRP A 80 -1.06 13.26 0.63
C TRP A 80 0.12 13.29 -0.33
N ASN A 81 -0.13 13.37 -1.64
CA ASN A 81 0.95 13.34 -2.63
C ASN A 81 1.48 14.75 -2.95
N ARG A 82 0.64 15.80 -2.86
CA ARG A 82 1.08 17.19 -3.15
C ARG A 82 1.50 17.95 -1.91
N LEU A 83 0.58 18.14 -0.95
CA LEU A 83 0.85 18.91 0.26
C LEU A 83 1.62 18.09 1.30
N HIS A 84 1.27 16.80 1.41
CA HIS A 84 1.91 15.86 2.32
C HIS A 84 1.79 16.28 3.80
N VAL A 85 0.57 16.65 4.23
CA VAL A 85 0.32 17.28 5.55
C VAL A 85 -0.59 16.49 6.50
N VAL A 86 -1.37 15.52 6.01
CA VAL A 86 -2.34 14.77 6.84
C VAL A 86 -1.86 13.34 7.04
N PRO A 87 -1.25 12.98 8.18
CA PRO A 87 -0.78 11.61 8.40
C PRO A 87 -1.92 10.61 8.42
N ILE A 88 -1.68 9.40 7.93
CA ILE A 88 -2.72 8.35 7.92
C ILE A 88 -3.21 8.02 9.33
N GLU A 89 -2.34 8.12 10.34
CA GLU A 89 -2.66 7.83 11.73
C GLU A 89 -3.76 8.73 12.31
N TRP A 90 -4.07 9.88 11.68
CA TRP A 90 -5.22 10.70 12.07
C TRP A 90 -6.56 10.04 11.76
N PHE A 91 -6.61 9.19 10.73
CA PHE A 91 -7.83 8.45 10.36
C PHE A 91 -7.92 7.10 11.07
N ILE A 92 -6.81 6.37 11.11
CA ILE A 92 -6.82 4.97 11.56
C ILE A 92 -6.37 4.77 13.00
N GLY A 93 -5.79 5.79 13.63
CA GLY A 93 -5.11 5.68 14.91
C GLY A 93 -3.64 5.25 14.77
N PRO A 94 -2.92 5.07 15.88
CA PRO A 94 -1.52 4.66 15.84
C PRO A 94 -1.37 3.22 15.33
N VAL A 95 -0.48 3.04 14.35
CA VAL A 95 -0.10 1.73 13.80
C VAL A 95 1.41 1.59 13.73
N ASP A 96 1.90 0.36 13.83
CA ASP A 96 3.33 0.04 13.73
C ASP A 96 3.79 0.04 12.25
N VAL A 97 2.89 -0.42 11.37
CA VAL A 97 3.13 -0.56 9.93
C VAL A 97 1.93 -0.03 9.16
N PHE A 98 2.20 0.69 8.07
CA PHE A 98 1.16 1.06 7.12
C PHE A 98 1.54 0.56 5.73
N TRP A 99 0.65 -0.24 5.13
CA TRP A 99 0.78 -0.72 3.77
C TRP A 99 -0.14 0.04 2.81
N SER A 100 0.46 0.66 1.79
CA SER A 100 -0.24 1.30 0.66
C SER A 100 -0.09 0.49 -0.62
N SER A 101 -1.03 0.59 -1.56
CA SER A 101 -0.95 -0.14 -2.84
C SER A 101 -0.81 0.77 -4.05
N ASP A 102 -1.71 1.74 -4.24
CA ASP A 102 -1.70 2.55 -5.46
C ASP A 102 -2.33 3.95 -5.27
N TRP A 103 -2.08 4.84 -6.24
CA TRP A 103 -2.58 6.22 -6.37
C TRP A 103 -2.12 7.23 -5.32
N ILE A 104 -1.94 6.81 -4.07
CA ILE A 104 -1.67 7.67 -2.91
C ILE A 104 -0.52 7.14 -2.05
N GLN A 105 0.18 8.04 -1.37
CA GLN A 105 1.12 7.75 -0.28
C GLN A 105 0.92 8.79 0.83
N PRO A 106 0.14 8.49 1.88
CA PRO A 106 -0.04 9.41 3.00
C PRO A 106 1.27 9.61 3.77
N PRO A 107 1.49 10.80 4.36
CA PRO A 107 2.53 11.00 5.36
C PRO A 107 2.40 9.97 6.48
N LEU A 108 3.53 9.50 6.98
CA LEU A 108 3.58 8.55 8.09
C LEU A 108 4.24 9.21 9.29
N ARG A 109 3.55 9.26 10.43
CA ARG A 109 4.10 9.90 11.64
C ARG A 109 5.04 8.98 12.40
N ARG A 110 4.57 7.77 12.72
CA ARG A 110 5.33 6.75 13.46
C ARG A 110 5.36 5.42 12.73
N ALA A 111 4.37 5.17 11.88
CA ALA A 111 4.26 3.92 11.14
C ALA A 111 5.46 3.73 10.20
N LYS A 112 5.93 2.49 10.12
CA LYS A 112 6.88 2.09 9.08
C LYS A 112 6.11 1.85 7.78
N GLY A 113 6.45 2.59 6.74
CA GLY A 113 5.80 2.48 5.43
C GLY A 113 6.23 1.23 4.68
N VAL A 114 5.27 0.49 4.16
CA VAL A 114 5.45 -0.55 3.15
C VAL A 114 4.53 -0.20 1.98
N THR A 115 4.96 -0.44 0.75
CA THR A 115 4.09 -0.21 -0.39
C THR A 115 4.24 -1.30 -1.44
N THR A 116 3.21 -1.53 -2.23
CA THR A 116 3.34 -2.27 -3.49
C THR A 116 3.45 -1.29 -4.65
N VAL A 117 4.32 -1.60 -5.61
CA VAL A 117 4.37 -0.93 -6.91
C VAL A 117 4.01 -1.96 -7.97
N HIS A 118 2.95 -1.68 -8.71
CA HIS A 118 2.38 -2.57 -9.72
C HIS A 118 3.10 -2.44 -11.06
N ASP A 119 3.32 -1.22 -11.51
CA ASP A 119 4.10 -0.92 -12.70
C ASP A 119 4.83 0.42 -12.53
N VAL A 120 5.84 0.62 -13.38
CA VAL A 120 6.50 1.91 -13.58
C VAL A 120 6.65 2.24 -15.05
N SER A 121 5.81 1.66 -15.90
CA SER A 121 5.81 1.87 -17.35
C SER A 121 5.60 3.35 -17.70
N PHE A 122 4.85 4.09 -16.88
CA PHE A 122 4.65 5.55 -17.00
C PHE A 122 5.95 6.38 -16.87
N LEU A 123 7.04 5.81 -16.35
CA LEU A 123 8.35 6.45 -16.33
C LEU A 123 9.09 6.30 -17.66
N ARG A 124 8.85 5.19 -18.37
CA ARG A 124 9.54 4.84 -19.62
C ARG A 124 8.79 5.32 -20.86
N TYR A 125 7.46 5.25 -20.82
CA TYR A 125 6.56 5.61 -21.92
C TYR A 125 5.50 6.63 -21.45
N PRO A 126 5.88 7.80 -20.92
CA PRO A 126 4.93 8.78 -20.38
C PRO A 126 3.86 9.22 -21.37
N GLU A 127 4.14 9.16 -22.68
CA GLU A 127 3.24 9.49 -23.78
C GLU A 127 2.05 8.54 -23.92
N THR A 128 2.14 7.31 -23.40
CA THR A 128 1.04 6.33 -23.45
C THR A 128 0.06 6.47 -22.28
N PHE A 129 0.32 7.42 -21.37
CA PHE A 129 -0.51 7.66 -20.18
C PHE A 129 -1.03 9.10 -20.17
N SER A 130 -2.13 9.32 -19.45
CA SER A 130 -2.57 10.69 -19.19
C SER A 130 -1.53 11.45 -18.36
N LYS A 131 -1.31 12.73 -18.70
CA LYS A 131 -0.39 13.61 -17.95
C LYS A 131 -0.70 13.62 -16.45
N MET A 132 -1.98 13.64 -16.09
CA MET A 132 -2.44 13.53 -14.71
C MET A 132 -1.92 12.27 -14.02
N MET A 133 -2.09 11.10 -14.63
CA MET A 133 -1.64 9.83 -14.03
C MET A 133 -0.12 9.81 -13.85
N VAL A 134 0.64 10.24 -14.86
CA VAL A 134 2.10 10.35 -14.79
C VAL A 134 2.52 11.25 -13.62
N ASP A 135 1.89 12.41 -13.50
CA ASP A 135 2.21 13.39 -12.46
C ASP A 135 1.87 12.88 -11.05
N VAL A 136 0.72 12.21 -10.89
CA VAL A 136 0.27 11.60 -9.63
C VAL A 136 1.24 10.50 -9.22
N GLN A 137 1.55 9.56 -10.11
CA GLN A 137 2.43 8.43 -9.79
C GLN A 137 3.87 8.88 -9.55
N LYS A 138 4.38 9.87 -10.29
CA LYS A 138 5.69 10.49 -10.00
C LYS A 138 5.72 11.15 -8.64
N ARG A 139 4.66 11.85 -8.21
CA ARG A 139 4.56 12.42 -6.85
C ARG A 139 4.55 11.32 -5.79
N ARG A 140 3.70 10.31 -5.97
CA ARG A 140 3.62 9.15 -5.08
C ARG A 140 4.97 8.47 -4.91
N LEU A 141 5.67 8.16 -6.00
CA LEU A 141 6.98 7.50 -5.96
C LEU A 141 8.04 8.31 -5.21
N ARG A 142 8.00 9.65 -5.26
CA ARG A 142 8.91 10.49 -4.46
C ARG A 142 8.73 10.27 -2.96
N TRP A 143 7.49 10.17 -2.49
CA TRP A 143 7.21 9.91 -1.08
C TRP A 143 7.52 8.46 -0.71
N VAL A 144 7.18 7.50 -1.57
CA VAL A 144 7.57 6.09 -1.39
C VAL A 144 9.08 5.96 -1.18
N LYS A 145 9.91 6.60 -2.01
CA LYS A 145 11.37 6.58 -1.88
C LYS A 145 11.86 7.17 -0.55
N ARG A 146 11.17 8.18 -0.03
CA ARG A 146 11.54 8.90 1.19
C ARG A 146 11.10 8.18 2.46
N GLU A 147 9.89 7.62 2.47
CA GLU A 147 9.21 7.17 3.68
C GLU A 147 9.10 5.65 3.80
N CYS A 148 8.92 4.94 2.69
CA CYS A 148 8.75 3.50 2.73
C CYS A 148 10.06 2.80 3.05
N LYS A 149 10.00 1.90 4.02
CA LYS A 149 11.12 1.04 4.41
C LYS A 149 11.24 -0.17 3.48
N ALA A 150 10.13 -0.62 2.90
CA ALA A 150 10.09 -1.73 1.96
C ALA A 150 9.15 -1.43 0.79
N VAL A 151 9.52 -1.91 -0.40
CA VAL A 151 8.73 -1.81 -1.63
C VAL A 151 8.54 -3.22 -2.19
N LEU A 152 7.28 -3.63 -2.35
CA LEU A 152 6.90 -4.89 -2.96
C LEU A 152 6.66 -4.67 -4.45
N CYS A 153 7.03 -5.65 -5.26
CA CYS A 153 6.72 -5.67 -6.69
C CYS A 153 5.94 -6.93 -7.00
N ASP A 154 4.81 -6.77 -7.68
CA ASP A 154 3.97 -7.89 -8.09
C ASP A 154 4.56 -8.71 -9.26
N SER A 155 5.56 -8.17 -9.97
CA SER A 155 6.32 -8.87 -10.99
C SER A 155 7.83 -8.62 -10.93
N GLU A 156 8.61 -9.55 -11.50
CA GLU A 156 10.06 -9.37 -11.70
C GLU A 156 10.37 -8.29 -12.74
N ALA A 157 9.48 -8.08 -13.71
CA ALA A 157 9.64 -7.01 -14.70
C ALA A 157 9.57 -5.65 -14.01
N THR A 158 8.52 -5.40 -13.22
CA THR A 158 8.35 -4.17 -12.43
C THR A 158 9.54 -3.96 -11.49
N LYS A 159 10.03 -5.02 -10.83
CA LYS A 159 11.22 -4.95 -9.98
C LYS A 159 12.45 -4.49 -10.77
N ARG A 160 12.71 -5.07 -11.94
CA ARG A 160 13.84 -4.67 -12.80
C ARG A 160 13.67 -3.24 -13.29
N ASP A 161 12.49 -2.87 -13.77
CA ASP A 161 12.22 -1.53 -14.28
C ASP A 161 12.42 -0.43 -13.21
N ILE A 162 11.98 -0.68 -11.98
CA ILE A 162 12.22 0.25 -10.86
C ILE A 162 13.71 0.36 -10.54
N MET A 163 14.45 -0.73 -10.67
CA MET A 163 15.89 -0.80 -10.35
C MET A 163 16.77 -0.18 -11.44
N ASP A 164 16.33 -0.27 -12.69
CA ASP A 164 17.03 0.28 -13.85
C ASP A 164 16.74 1.78 -14.03
N TYR A 165 15.59 2.26 -13.54
CA TYR A 165 15.33 3.68 -13.46
C TYR A 165 16.37 4.34 -12.53
N LYS A 166 17.08 5.35 -13.04
CA LYS A 166 18.36 5.96 -12.58
C LYS A 166 18.51 6.38 -11.11
N ASP A 167 17.57 6.03 -10.25
CA ASP A 167 17.44 6.46 -8.86
C ASP A 167 17.48 5.30 -7.82
N ALA A 168 17.73 4.07 -8.26
CA ALA A 168 17.72 2.87 -7.42
C ALA A 168 19.00 2.65 -6.58
N LYS A 169 19.41 3.65 -5.78
CA LYS A 169 20.51 3.48 -4.79
C LYS A 169 20.16 2.59 -3.58
N ARG A 170 19.05 1.84 -3.63
CA ARG A 170 18.65 0.85 -2.61
C ARG A 170 18.32 -0.48 -3.27
N ARG A 171 19.36 -1.17 -3.75
CA ARG A 171 19.23 -2.43 -4.49
C ARG A 171 18.68 -3.61 -3.66
N GLU A 172 18.52 -3.46 -2.35
CA GLU A 172 18.27 -4.58 -1.43
C GLU A 172 16.79 -4.77 -1.01
N TYR A 173 15.87 -3.83 -1.32
CA TYR A 173 14.53 -3.80 -0.72
C TYR A 173 13.35 -4.28 -1.58
N TYR A 174 13.60 -4.80 -2.78
CA TYR A 174 12.52 -5.20 -3.70
C TYR A 174 12.20 -6.71 -3.59
N LEU A 175 11.02 -7.02 -3.06
CA LEU A 175 10.56 -8.40 -2.82
C LEU A 175 9.45 -8.83 -3.80
N LYS A 176 9.52 -10.10 -4.23
CA LYS A 176 8.53 -10.76 -5.10
C LYS A 176 7.29 -11.19 -4.33
N THR A 177 6.10 -11.01 -4.91
CA THR A 177 4.79 -11.30 -4.28
C THR A 177 4.36 -12.75 -4.28
N SER A 178 4.95 -13.65 -5.07
CA SER A 178 4.58 -15.09 -5.05
C SER A 178 4.89 -15.77 -3.70
N GLN A 179 5.68 -15.11 -2.85
CA GLN A 179 5.90 -15.49 -1.44
C GLN A 179 5.34 -14.47 -0.43
N GLY A 180 4.62 -13.44 -0.91
CA GLY A 180 4.25 -12.22 -0.19
C GLY A 180 3.62 -12.49 1.17
N GLY A 181 2.60 -13.34 1.27
CA GLY A 181 1.93 -13.61 2.56
C GLY A 181 2.77 -14.34 3.61
N ARG A 182 3.77 -15.14 3.21
CA ARG A 182 4.71 -15.84 4.12
C ARG A 182 5.92 -14.97 4.46
N LEU A 183 6.40 -14.19 3.49
CA LEU A 183 7.54 -13.29 3.68
C LEU A 183 7.16 -11.99 4.40
N LEU A 184 5.96 -11.44 4.19
CA LEU A 184 5.49 -10.25 4.90
C LEU A 184 5.60 -10.48 6.40
N ARG A 185 5.17 -11.64 6.90
CA ARG A 185 5.29 -11.94 8.33
C ARG A 185 6.71 -12.14 8.83
N ARG A 186 7.48 -13.00 8.15
CA ARG A 186 8.82 -13.38 8.63
C ARG A 186 9.81 -12.22 8.49
N ARG A 187 9.78 -11.51 7.36
CA ARG A 187 10.70 -10.40 7.07
C ARG A 187 10.22 -9.03 7.49
N VAL A 188 8.94 -8.71 7.65
CA VAL A 188 8.56 -7.46 8.36
C VAL A 188 9.02 -7.56 9.82
N ARG A 189 8.90 -8.73 10.45
CA ARG A 189 9.44 -8.93 11.79
C ARG A 189 10.98 -8.85 11.82
N GLU A 190 11.69 -9.54 10.92
CA GLU A 190 13.15 -9.42 10.85
C GLU A 190 13.61 -8.01 10.44
N TYR A 191 13.03 -7.38 9.43
CA TYR A 191 13.48 -6.08 8.92
C TYR A 191 13.09 -4.89 9.80
N LEU A 192 11.93 -4.94 10.48
CA LEU A 192 11.53 -3.88 11.39
C LEU A 192 12.19 -3.99 12.77
N PHE A 193 12.68 -5.17 13.17
CA PHE A 193 13.23 -5.40 14.51
C PHE A 193 14.71 -5.82 14.53
N THR A 194 15.32 -6.18 13.40
CA THR A 194 16.78 -6.42 13.32
C THR A 194 17.48 -5.07 13.12
N ARG A 195 17.57 -4.31 14.21
CA ARG A 195 18.73 -3.43 14.38
C ARG A 195 19.92 -4.31 14.75
N ARG A 196 20.93 -4.35 13.89
CA ARG A 196 22.31 -4.46 14.33
C ARG A 196 23.04 -3.20 13.85
N PHE A 197 23.28 -2.32 14.84
CA PHE A 197 24.37 -1.35 15.02
C PHE A 197 24.86 -0.45 13.85
N ALA A 198 25.12 0.80 14.23
CA ALA A 198 25.66 1.97 13.51
C ALA A 198 24.64 2.81 12.72
#